data_AF-A0A7J5PVF1-F1
#
_entry.id   AF-A0A7J5PVF1-F1
#
_cell.length_a   1.000
_cell.length_b   1.000
_cell.length_c   1.000
_cell.angle_alpha   90.00
_cell.angle_beta   90.00
_cell.angle_gamma   90.00
#
_symmetry.space_group_name_H-M   'P 1'
#
loop_
_entity.id
_entity.type
_entity.pdbx_description
1 polymer ?
#
loop_
_entity_poly.entity_id
_entity_poly.type
_entity_poly.pdbx_seq_one_letter_code
_entity_poly.pdbx_strand_id
1 'polypeptide(L)' 'MTTKESAIYGLLEDFGYSQGMILTAMKILSQSKAAQEEVVLYLYDNQPTEKEFIEYLADICEGNKQNK' A
#
# COMPACT_ATOMS: atom_id res chain seq x y z
N MET A 1 -4.15 -13.22 -6.15
CA MET A 1 -4.51 -11.95 -5.49
C MET A 1 -5.81 -12.14 -4.74
N THR A 2 -5.85 -11.71 -3.48
CA THR A 2 -7.10 -11.57 -2.72
C THR A 2 -7.89 -10.35 -3.20
N THR A 3 -9.16 -10.22 -2.78
CA THR A 3 -9.98 -9.03 -3.09
C THR A 3 -9.31 -7.72 -2.67
N LYS A 4 -8.66 -7.68 -1.49
CA LYS A 4 -7.93 -6.50 -1.01
C LYS A 4 -6.70 -6.22 -1.85
N GLU A 5 -5.93 -7.26 -2.21
CA GLU A 5 -4.76 -7.10 -3.07
C GLU A 5 -5.13 -6.55 -4.46
N SER A 6 -6.25 -7.01 -5.04
CA SER A 6 -6.77 -6.47 -6.30
C SER A 6 -7.24 -5.03 -6.17
N ALA A 7 -7.87 -4.66 -5.05
CA ALA A 7 -8.29 -3.28 -4.79
C ALA A 7 -7.09 -2.34 -4.67
N ILE A 8 -6.06 -2.73 -3.90
CA ILE A 8 -4.82 -1.96 -3.76
C ILE A 8 -4.18 -1.78 -5.13
N TYR A 9 -4.00 -2.87 -5.89
CA TYR A 9 -3.40 -2.81 -7.21
C TYR A 9 -4.13 -1.84 -8.14
N GLY A 10 -5.46 -1.90 -8.20
CA GLY A 10 -6.27 -0.98 -9.01
C GLY A 10 -6.11 0.48 -8.59
N LEU A 11 -6.11 0.78 -7.29
CA LEU A 11 -5.90 2.14 -6.79
C LEU A 11 -4.53 2.70 -7.19
N LEU A 12 -3.47 1.90 -7.08
CA LEU A 12 -2.13 2.35 -7.44
C LEU A 12 -1.99 2.57 -8.96
N GLU A 13 -2.66 1.77 -9.79
CA GLU A 13 -2.75 2.00 -11.24
C GLU A 13 -3.54 3.28 -11.55
N ASP A 14 -4.69 3.49 -10.89
CA ASP A 14 -5.53 4.68 -11.08
C ASP A 14 -4.80 5.96 -10.64
N PHE A 15 -3.92 5.88 -9.63
CA PHE A 15 -3.06 6.99 -9.20
C PHE A 15 -1.85 7.21 -10.13
N GLY A 16 -1.64 6.34 -11.12
CA GLY A 16 -0.56 6.46 -12.10
C GLY A 16 0.81 6.12 -11.55
N TYR A 17 0.90 5.27 -10.52
CA TYR A 17 2.18 4.91 -9.91
C TYR A 17 3.02 4.05 -10.85
N SER A 18 4.34 4.12 -10.67
CA SER A 18 5.26 3.29 -11.44
C SER A 18 5.03 1.79 -11.20
N GLN A 19 5.15 0.99 -12.26
CA GLN A 19 4.96 -0.46 -12.18
C GLN A 19 5.93 -1.14 -11.19
N GLY A 20 7.15 -0.62 -11.09
CA GLY A 20 8.13 -1.11 -10.10
C GLY A 20 7.65 -0.89 -8.67
N MET A 21 7.03 0.26 -8.39
CA MET A 21 6.49 0.56 -7.07
C MET A 21 5.25 -0.29 -6.76
N ILE A 22 4.34 -0.45 -7.72
CA ILE A 22 3.15 -1.31 -7.57
C ILE A 22 3.57 -2.74 -7.19
N LEU A 23 4.48 -3.35 -7.96
CA LEU A 23 4.95 -4.72 -7.68
C LEU A 23 5.63 -4.84 -6.31
N THR A 24 6.43 -3.83 -5.93
CA THR A 24 7.12 -3.81 -4.64
C THR A 24 6.12 -3.71 -3.48
N ALA A 25 5.14 -2.80 -3.58
CA ALA A 25 4.06 -2.66 -2.60
C ALA A 25 3.29 -3.97 -2.45
N MET A 26 2.88 -4.60 -3.57
CA MET A 26 2.15 -5.86 -3.54
C MET A 26 2.96 -6.98 -2.88
N LYS A 27 4.28 -7.04 -3.11
CA LYS A 27 5.16 -8.03 -2.51
C LYS A 27 5.27 -7.86 -0.99
N ILE A 28 5.41 -6.62 -0.51
CA ILE A 28 5.45 -6.30 0.93
C ILE A 28 4.12 -6.67 1.58
N LEU A 29 3.01 -6.21 1.01
CA LEU A 29 1.68 -6.33 1.62
C LEU A 29 1.11 -7.75 1.56
N SER A 30 1.56 -8.60 0.64
CA SER A 30 1.15 -10.02 0.59
C SER A 30 1.44 -10.80 1.87
N GLN A 31 2.33 -10.28 2.73
CA GLN A 31 2.75 -10.93 3.98
C GLN A 31 1.84 -10.59 5.17
N SER A 32 0.97 -9.58 5.07
CA SER A 32 0.15 -9.11 6.20
C SER A 32 -1.24 -8.64 5.77
N LYS A 33 -2.27 -9.38 6.19
CA LYS A 33 -3.67 -9.00 5.95
C LYS A 33 -4.07 -7.71 6.67
N ALA A 34 -3.50 -7.44 7.83
CA ALA A 34 -3.74 -6.20 8.58
C ALA A 34 -3.17 -4.99 7.81
N ALA A 35 -1.95 -5.11 7.29
CA ALA A 35 -1.35 -4.07 6.47
C ALA A 35 -2.14 -3.80 5.18
N GLN A 36 -2.71 -4.85 4.56
CA GLN A 36 -3.59 -4.67 3.40
C GLN A 36 -4.83 -3.84 3.74
N GLU A 37 -5.42 -4.04 4.92
CA GLU A 37 -6.62 -3.30 5.35
C GLU A 37 -6.30 -1.82 5.62
N GLU A 38 -5.22 -1.55 6.33
CA GLU A 38 -4.75 -0.18 6.58
C GLU A 38 -4.37 0.54 5.28
N VAL A 39 -3.68 -0.13 4.36
CA VAL A 39 -3.28 0.46 3.08
C VAL A 39 -4.48 0.80 2.21
N VAL A 40 -5.50 -0.07 2.13
CA VAL A 40 -6.71 0.23 1.36
C VAL A 40 -7.35 1.51 1.87
N LEU A 41 -7.53 1.65 3.18
CA LEU A 41 -8.10 2.86 3.79
C LEU A 41 -7.23 4.09 3.53
N TYR A 42 -5.92 3.97 3.75
CA TYR A 42 -4.97 5.06 3.51
C TYR A 42 -5.01 5.58 2.07
N LEU A 43 -5.02 4.69 1.08
CA LEU A 43 -5.06 5.05 -0.33
C LEU A 43 -6.38 5.75 -0.70
N TYR A 44 -7.52 5.23 -0.23
CA TYR A 44 -8.83 5.83 -0.49
C TYR A 44 -8.98 7.22 0.14
N ASP A 45 -8.58 7.38 1.40
CA ASP A 45 -8.80 8.60 2.16
C ASP A 45 -7.84 9.73 1.77
N ASN A 46 -6.61 9.39 1.36
CA ASN A 46 -5.54 10.38 1.21
C ASN A 46 -5.09 10.61 -0.24
N GLN A 47 -5.37 9.68 -1.17
CA GLN A 47 -4.86 9.72 -2.56
C GLN A 47 -3.41 10.20 -2.65
N PRO A 48 -2.47 9.54 -1.93
CA PRO A 48 -1.12 10.04 -1.78
C PRO A 48 -0.39 10.10 -3.13
N THR A 49 0.64 10.92 -3.21
CA THR A 49 1.64 10.79 -4.28
C THR A 49 2.44 9.50 -4.09
N GLU A 50 3.08 9.02 -5.17
CA GLU A 50 3.92 7.82 -5.10
C GLU A 50 5.03 7.94 -4.03
N LYS A 51 5.60 9.14 -3.87
CA LYS A 51 6.60 9.42 -2.82
C LYS A 51 6.04 9.26 -1.41
N GLU A 52 4.88 9.84 -1.14
CA GLU A 52 4.22 9.73 0.18
C GLU A 52 3.82 8.28 0.47
N PHE A 53 3.44 7.51 -0.55
CA PHE A 53 3.15 6.09 -0.40
C PHE A 53 4.41 5.25 -0.13
N ILE A 54 5.55 5.59 -0.74
CA ILE A 54 6.85 4.96 -0.42
C ILE A 54 7.21 5.17 1.05
N GLU A 55 7.10 6.41 1.54
CA GLU A 55 7.37 6.75 2.94
C GLU A 55 6.42 5.99 3.88
N TYR A 56 5.13 5.93 3.54
CA TYR A 56 4.14 5.15 4.28
C TYR A 56 4.45 3.64 4.32
N LEU A 57 4.89 3.05 3.21
CA LEU A 57 5.27 1.63 3.15
C LEU A 57 6.55 1.35 3.94
N ALA A 58 7.49 2.28 3.97
CA ALA A 58 8.68 2.18 4.81
C ALA A 58 8.29 2.11 6.30
N ASP A 59 7.37 2.96 6.75
CA ASP A 59 6.85 2.93 8.13
C ASP A 59 6.20 1.59 8.49
N ILE A 60 5.50 0.95 7.54
CA ILE A 60 4.94 -0.41 7.73
C ILE A 60 6.07 -1.43 7.92
N CYS A 61 7.11 -1.37 7.09
CA CYS A 61 8.24 -2.30 7.14
C CYS A 61 9.04 -2.17 8.45
N GLU A 62 9.14 -0.96 8.99
CA GLU A 62 9.80 -0.68 10.27
C GLU A 62 8.95 -1.09 11.47
N GLY A 63 7.66 -1.41 11.28
CA GLY A 63 6.73 -1.76 12.35
C GLY A 63 6.19 -0.56 13.14
N ASN A 64 6.43 0.67 12.65
CA ASN A 64 6.04 1.91 13.32
C ASN A 64 4.51 2.13 13.32
N LYS A 65 3.78 1.44 12.45
CA LYS A 65 2.31 1.51 12.31
C LYS A 65 1.54 0.55 13.22
N GLN A 66 2.19 -0.47 13.80
CA GLN A 66 1.51 -1.49 14.64
C GLN A 66 1.39 -1.13 16.13
N ASN A 67 1.95 0.02 16.56
CA ASN A 67 2.07 0.43 17.96
C ASN A 67 1.39 1.78 18.30
N LYS A 68 0.43 2.26 17.49
CA LYS A 68 -0.35 3.45 17.78
C LYS A 68 -1.84 3.15 17.91
#